data_AF-A0A7Y1TM77-F1
#
_entry.id   AF-A0A7Y1TM77-F1
#
_cell.length_a   1.000
_cell.length_b   1.000
_cell.length_c   1.000
_cell.angle_alpha   90.00
_cell.angle_beta   90.00
_cell.angle_gamma   90.00
#
_symmetry.space_group_name_H-M   'P 1'
#
loop_
_entity.id
_entity.type
_entity.pdbx_description
1 polymer ?
#
loop_
_entity_poly.entity_id
_entity_poly.type
_entity_poly.pdbx_seq_one_letter_code
_entity_poly.pdbx_strand_id
1 'polypeptide(L)'
;MLKKIWYQLVKIYITLGLFFYHKKVKVEGKENIPKKGALLFVSNHKNALIDPLLIATTTTRNIHFLTRASAFKLTLVKWILSTVNMLPIYRMRDGKET
;
A
#
# COMPACT_ATOMS: atom_id res chain seq x y z
N MET A 1 -5.80 18.96 -0.82
CA MET A 1 -6.01 18.91 0.65
C MET A 1 -6.84 17.69 1.05
N LEU A 2 -8.06 17.55 0.52
CA LEU A 2 -8.99 16.45 0.84
C LEU A 2 -8.40 15.03 0.63
N LYS A 3 -7.74 14.77 -0.51
CA LYS A 3 -7.08 13.47 -0.77
C LYS A 3 -6.05 13.09 0.30
N LYS A 4 -5.27 14.06 0.79
CA LYS A 4 -4.25 13.82 1.82
C LYS A 4 -4.93 13.48 3.15
N ILE A 5 -5.99 14.20 3.51
CA ILE A 5 -6.78 13.92 4.72
C ILE A 5 -7.38 12.52 4.63
N TRP A 6 -8.06 12.20 3.54
CA TRP A 6 -8.61 10.86 3.28
C TRP A 6 -7.55 9.76 3.43
N TYR A 7 -6.40 9.92 2.78
CA TYR A 7 -5.31 8.97 2.87
C TYR A 7 -4.81 8.77 4.31
N GLN A 8 -4.69 9.86 5.09
CA GLN A 8 -4.30 9.75 6.50
C GLN A 8 -5.38 9.06 7.35
N LEU A 9 -6.66 9.33 7.11
CA LEU A 9 -7.76 8.65 7.81
C LEU A 9 -7.72 7.14 7.55
N VAL A 10 -7.57 6.73 6.29
CA VAL A 10 -7.42 5.33 5.91
C VAL A 10 -6.17 4.71 6.56
N LYS A 11 -5.05 5.43 6.56
CA LYS A 11 -3.81 4.98 7.20
C LYS A 11 -3.99 4.77 8.71
N ILE A 12 -4.68 5.68 9.40
CA ILE A 12 -4.99 5.56 10.84
C ILE A 12 -5.88 4.34 11.09
N TYR A 13 -6.94 4.18 10.31
CA TYR A 13 -7.84 3.01 10.40
C TYR A 13 -7.07 1.70 10.25
N ILE A 14 -6.22 1.59 9.23
CA ILE A 14 -5.38 0.40 9.02
C ILE A 14 -4.38 0.21 10.16
N THR A 15 -3.77 1.29 10.66
CA THR A 15 -2.81 1.22 11.77
C THR A 15 -3.49 0.66 13.03
N LEU A 16 -4.70 1.12 13.34
CA LEU A 16 -5.50 0.60 14.44
C LEU A 16 -5.87 -0.88 14.21
N GLY A 17 -6.30 -1.25 13.01
CA GLY A 17 -6.58 -2.65 12.66
C GLY A 17 -5.35 -3.54 12.86
N LEU A 18 -4.18 -3.11 12.41
CA LEU A 18 -2.92 -3.84 12.57
C LEU A 18 -2.47 -3.93 14.03
N PHE A 19 -2.76 -2.92 14.85
CA PHE A 19 -2.48 -2.92 16.29
C PHE A 19 -3.29 -4.01 17.02
N PHE A 20 -4.55 -4.22 16.65
CA PHE A 20 -5.36 -5.30 17.22
C PHE A 20 -5.05 -6.67 16.59
N TYR A 21 -4.62 -6.70 15.32
CA TYR A 21 -4.31 -7.95 14.62
C TYR A 21 -2.97 -8.56 15.04
N HIS A 22 -1.94 -7.74 15.26
CA HIS A 22 -0.62 -8.20 15.69
C HIS A 22 -0.40 -7.93 17.17
N LYS A 23 0.04 -8.96 17.93
CA LYS A 23 0.47 -8.79 19.32
C LYS A 23 1.60 -7.76 19.46
N LYS A 24 2.52 -7.69 18.49
CA LYS A 24 3.64 -6.76 18.47
C LYS A 24 4.12 -6.52 17.04
N VAL A 25 4.33 -5.25 16.69
CA VAL A 25 5.01 -4.83 15.46
C VAL A 25 6.36 -4.21 15.86
N LYS A 26 7.46 -4.74 15.33
CA LYS A 26 8.82 -4.19 15.53
C LYS A 26 9.34 -3.67 14.21
N VAL A 27 9.86 -2.44 14.22
CA VAL A 27 10.44 -1.79 13.04
C VAL A 27 11.89 -1.45 13.38
N GLU A 28 12.83 -1.94 12.59
CA GLU A 28 14.26 -1.71 12.76
C GLU A 28 14.80 -1.00 11.51
N GLY A 29 15.82 -0.15 11.66
CA GLY A 29 16.45 0.55 10.54
C GLY A 29 15.58 1.62 9.89
N LYS A 30 14.61 2.20 10.62
CA LYS A 30 13.69 3.23 10.09
C LYS A 30 14.45 4.50 9.66
N GLU A 31 15.53 4.79 10.35
CA GLU A 31 16.48 5.87 10.08
C GLU A 31 17.18 5.73 8.72
N ASN A 32 17.27 4.51 8.18
CA ASN A 32 17.89 4.27 6.88
C ASN A 32 16.98 4.68 5.71
N ILE A 33 15.70 5.00 5.96
CA ILE A 33 14.76 5.39 4.91
C ILE A 33 15.05 6.86 4.50
N PRO A 34 15.51 7.12 3.26
CA PRO A 34 15.79 8.48 2.82
C PRO A 34 14.55 9.36 2.89
N LYS A 35 14.69 10.62 3.34
CA LYS A 35 13.55 11.57 3.45
C LYS A 35 13.18 12.21 2.11
N LYS A 36 14.13 12.31 1.17
CA LYS A 36 13.99 12.94 -0.15
C LYS A 36 14.43 11.97 -1.25
N GLY A 37 14.08 12.28 -2.50
CA GLY A 37 14.43 11.46 -3.68
C GLY A 37 13.49 10.27 -3.92
N ALA A 38 13.65 9.62 -5.07
CA ALA A 38 12.92 8.40 -5.40
C ALA A 38 13.37 7.24 -4.52
N LEU A 39 12.42 6.37 -4.13
CA LEU A 39 12.68 5.22 -3.29
C LEU A 39 11.80 4.06 -3.75
N LEU A 40 12.39 2.89 -3.94
CA LEU A 40 11.69 1.64 -4.20
C LEU A 40 11.80 0.74 -2.97
N PHE A 41 10.66 0.44 -2.35
CA PHE A 41 10.60 -0.58 -1.32
C PHE A 41 10.48 -1.95 -1.97
N VAL A 42 11.38 -2.86 -1.61
CA VAL A 42 11.33 -4.27 -2.02
C VAL A 42 11.27 -5.11 -0.75
N SER A 43 10.22 -5.91 -0.63
CA SER A 43 9.99 -6.77 0.52
C SER A 43 9.81 -8.21 0.06
N ASN A 44 10.12 -9.15 0.94
CA ASN A 44 9.58 -10.48 0.81
C ASN A 44 8.05 -10.44 0.89
N HIS A 45 7.37 -11.35 0.20
CA HIS A 45 5.92 -11.33 0.05
C HIS A 45 5.31 -12.65 0.54
N LYS A 46 5.17 -12.78 1.86
CA LYS A 46 4.57 -13.96 2.49
C LYS A 46 3.05 -13.82 2.60
N ASN A 47 2.55 -12.60 2.78
CA ASN A 47 1.13 -12.31 2.84
C ASN A 47 0.78 -11.20 1.84
N ALA A 48 -0.10 -11.54 0.90
CA ALA A 48 -0.48 -10.66 -0.20
C ALA A 48 -1.04 -9.29 0.24
N LEU A 49 -1.69 -9.24 1.41
CA LEU A 49 -2.37 -8.06 1.92
C LEU A 49 -1.62 -7.41 3.08
N ILE A 50 -1.17 -8.18 4.08
CA ILE A 50 -0.63 -7.62 5.33
C ILE A 50 0.73 -6.96 5.12
N ASP A 51 1.59 -7.54 4.27
CA ASP A 51 2.94 -7.03 4.03
C ASP A 51 2.95 -5.56 3.56
N PRO A 52 2.22 -5.16 2.50
CA PRO A 52 2.19 -3.76 2.07
C PRO A 52 1.53 -2.83 3.11
N LEU A 53 0.56 -3.31 3.90
CA LEU A 53 -0.08 -2.51 4.95
C LEU A 53 0.87 -2.20 6.10
N LEU A 54 1.70 -3.16 6.51
CA LEU A 54 2.74 -2.94 7.53
C LEU A 54 3.76 -1.91 7.03
N ILE A 55 4.20 -2.01 5.77
CA ILE A 55 5.12 -1.03 5.18
C ILE A 55 4.47 0.37 5.14
N ALA A 56 3.24 0.47 4.65
CA ALA A 56 2.51 1.74 4.52
C ALA A 56 2.32 2.46 5.86
N THR A 57 2.04 1.70 6.92
CA THR A 57 1.74 2.25 8.27
C THR A 57 2.99 2.57 9.09
N THR A 58 4.11 1.88 8.83
CA THR A 58 5.35 2.06 9.62
C THR A 58 6.31 3.12 9.06
N THR A 59 6.13 3.54 7.81
CA THR A 59 6.89 4.63 7.19
C THR A 59 6.20 6.00 7.28
N THR A 60 6.98 7.07 7.21
CA THR A 60 6.46 8.45 7.08
C THR A 60 6.20 8.84 5.62
N ARG A 61 6.66 8.03 4.66
CA ARG A 61 6.50 8.32 3.22
C ARG A 61 5.12 7.87 2.72
N ASN A 62 4.58 8.61 1.75
CA ASN A 62 3.39 8.17 1.01
C ASN A 62 3.84 7.20 -0.07
N ILE A 63 3.52 5.91 0.11
CA ILE A 63 3.95 4.85 -0.79
C ILE A 63 2.86 4.60 -1.84
N HIS A 64 3.30 4.29 -3.06
CA HIS A 64 2.46 3.73 -4.11
C HIS A 64 2.75 2.24 -4.24
N PHE A 65 1.71 1.42 -4.30
CA PHE A 65 1.85 -0.03 -4.39
C PHE A 65 1.45 -0.51 -5.78
N LEU A 66 2.22 -1.46 -6.31
CA LEU A 66 1.87 -2.15 -7.55
C LEU A 66 0.91 -3.29 -7.20
N THR A 67 -0.29 -3.22 -7.74
CA THR A 67 -1.38 -4.16 -7.47
C THR A 67 -1.86 -4.78 -8.77
N ARG A 68 -2.13 -6.08 -8.78
CA ARG A 68 -2.55 -6.78 -10.01
C ARG A 68 -3.77 -6.08 -10.63
N ALA A 69 -3.71 -5.82 -11.94
CA ALA A 69 -4.79 -5.12 -12.67
C ALA A 69 -6.16 -5.80 -12.50
N SER A 70 -6.20 -7.12 -12.35
CA SER A 70 -7.44 -7.87 -12.11
C SER A 70 -8.18 -7.46 -10.83
N ALA A 71 -7.49 -6.87 -9.83
CA ALA A 71 -8.13 -6.35 -8.62
C ALA A 71 -8.99 -5.09 -8.90
N PHE A 72 -8.76 -4.42 -10.03
CA PHE A 72 -9.47 -3.20 -10.44
C PHE A 72 -10.65 -3.48 -11.38
N LYS A 73 -11.09 -4.74 -11.54
CA LYS A 73 -12.19 -5.10 -12.44
C LYS A 73 -13.53 -4.50 -12.02
N LEU A 74 -13.83 -4.48 -10.72
CA LEU A 74 -15.09 -3.92 -10.21
C LEU A 74 -14.97 -2.40 -10.05
N THR A 75 -15.93 -1.64 -10.58
CA THR A 75 -15.89 -0.16 -10.60
C THR A 75 -15.74 0.45 -9.20
N LEU A 76 -16.47 -0.08 -8.21
CA LEU A 76 -16.38 0.38 -6.83
C LEU A 76 -15.00 0.10 -6.23
N VAL A 77 -14.47 -1.10 -6.44
CA VAL A 77 -13.14 -1.50 -5.94
C VAL A 77 -12.05 -0.66 -6.61
N LYS A 78 -12.12 -0.49 -7.95
CA LYS A 78 -11.23 0.38 -8.72
C LYS A 78 -11.20 1.79 -8.16
N TRP A 79 -12.37 2.35 -7.86
CA TRP A 79 -12.47 3.68 -7.27
C TRP A 79 -11.76 3.73 -5.91
N ILE A 80 -12.05 2.81 -4.99
CA ILE A 80 -11.40 2.73 -3.68
C ILE A 80 -9.87 2.61 -3.81
N LEU A 81 -9.39 1.64 -4.60
CA LEU A 81 -7.96 1.39 -4.78
C LEU A 81 -7.22 2.60 -5.37
N SER A 82 -7.86 3.33 -6.28
CA SER A 82 -7.31 4.55 -6.87
C SER A 82 -7.13 5.69 -5.85
N THR A 83 -7.92 5.69 -4.77
CA THR A 83 -7.81 6.71 -3.71
C THR A 83 -6.64 6.47 -2.75
N VAL A 84 -6.16 5.23 -2.64
CA VAL A 84 -5.13 4.79 -1.68
C VAL A 84 -3.77 4.50 -2.34
N ASN A 85 -3.48 5.17 -3.46
CA ASN A 85 -2.21 5.10 -4.18
C ASN A 85 -1.84 3.69 -4.68
N MET A 86 -2.83 2.84 -5.01
CA MET A 86 -2.55 1.59 -5.69
C MET A 86 -2.52 1.79 -7.21
N LEU A 87 -1.50 1.22 -7.84
CA LEU A 87 -1.23 1.31 -9.27
C LEU A 87 -1.46 -0.07 -9.89
N PRO A 88 -2.33 -0.19 -10.91
CA PRO A 88 -2.53 -1.47 -11.59
C PRO A 88 -1.28 -1.87 -12.37
N ILE A 89 -0.83 -3.12 -12.19
CA ILE A 89 0.19 -3.76 -13.03
C ILE A 89 -0.42 -4.88 -13.85
N TYR A 90 -0.13 -4.86 -15.15
CA TYR A 90 -0.61 -5.83 -16.13
C TYR A 90 0.49 -6.83 -16.42
N ARG A 91 0.19 -8.12 -16.26
CA ARG A 91 1.11 -9.20 -16.65
C ARG A 91 0.85 -9.52 -18.12
N MET A 92 1.88 -10.00 -18.83
CA MET A 92 1.69 -10.44 -20.22
C MET A 92 0.63 -11.55 -20.37
N ARG A 93 0.42 -12.36 -19.32
CA ARG A 93 -0.63 -13.40 -19.27
C ARG A 93 -2.04 -12.87 -19.00
N ASP A 94 -2.19 -11.62 -18.58
CA ASP A 94 -3.52 -11.06 -18.29
C ASP A 94 -4.31 -10.77 -19.58
N GLY A 95 -3.73 -11.06 -20.75
CA GLY A 95 -4.30 -10.77 -22.06
C GLY A 95 -4.24 -9.27 -22.32
N LYS A 96 -3.83 -8.85 -23.52
CA LYS A 96 -4.13 -7.48 -23.98
C LYS A 96 -5.63 -7.43 -24.27
N GLU A 97 -6.43 -7.28 -23.24
CA GLU A 97 -7.77 -6.73 -23.37
C GLU A 97 -7.71 -5.31 -22.79
N THR A 98 -7.01 -4.45 -23.54
CA THR A 98 -7.16 -3.00 -23.47
C THR A 98 -8.52 -2.60 -24.04
#